data_AF-A0A1S8B8B2-F1
#
_entry.id   AF-A0A1S8B8B2-F1
#
_cell.length_a   1.000
_cell.length_b   1.000
_cell.length_c   1.000
_cell.angle_alpha   90.00
_cell.angle_beta   90.00
_cell.angle_gamma   90.00
#
_symmetry.space_group_name_H-M   'P 1'
#
loop_
_entity.id
_entity.type
_entity.pdbx_description
1 polymer ?
#
loop_
_entity_poly.entity_id
_entity_poly.type
_entity_poly.pdbx_seq_one_letter_code
_entity_poly.pdbx_strand_id
1 'polypeptide(L)'
;MGRLYDDENALAAWSLIGPNDFTRDQVAEGTTPKLSGPLWYRCANRECDHRWTFADQIYVCRDCMGCMFCENCHTELKAGRMEWRVCGKDHEFLYVPKWDAEAAEKIGKGHVKVGDESIMKIEDWVDKLRREYGIEVPEDGAGST
;
A
#
# COMPACT_ATOMS: atom_id res chain seq x y z
N MET A 1 -9.86 -14.46 20.29
CA MET A 1 -8.42 -14.38 20.04
C MET A 1 -8.26 -13.45 18.85
N GLY A 2 -7.89 -12.19 19.08
CA GLY A 2 -7.90 -11.16 18.03
C GLY A 2 -6.96 -11.53 16.89
N ARG A 3 -7.39 -11.32 15.65
CA ARG A 3 -6.64 -11.57 14.42
C ARG A 3 -5.44 -10.62 14.41
N LEU A 4 -4.33 -11.03 15.05
CA LEU A 4 -3.07 -10.33 14.94
C LEU A 4 -2.61 -10.54 13.49
N TYR A 5 -2.66 -9.44 12.73
CA TYR A 5 -2.19 -9.28 11.36
C TYR A 5 -3.11 -9.85 10.26
N ASP A 6 -3.72 -8.93 9.49
CA ASP A 6 -4.54 -9.20 8.31
C ASP A 6 -3.79 -8.78 7.04
N ASP A 7 -2.73 -9.53 6.75
CA ASP A 7 -1.77 -9.20 5.69
C ASP A 7 -2.40 -9.26 4.32
N GLU A 8 -3.29 -10.22 4.07
CA GLU A 8 -3.94 -10.36 2.77
C GLU A 8 -4.77 -9.10 2.45
N ASN A 9 -5.54 -8.60 3.41
CA ASN A 9 -6.33 -7.39 3.21
C ASN A 9 -5.47 -6.12 3.25
N ALA A 10 -4.40 -6.09 4.04
CA ALA A 10 -3.44 -4.99 4.00
C ALA A 10 -2.76 -4.89 2.63
N LEU A 11 -2.27 -6.01 2.08
CA LEU A 11 -1.65 -6.08 0.76
C LEU A 11 -2.64 -5.76 -0.36
N ALA A 12 -3.87 -6.24 -0.25
CA ALA A 12 -4.95 -5.88 -1.16
C ALA A 12 -5.17 -4.35 -1.18
N ALA A 13 -5.22 -3.71 0.00
CA ALA A 13 -5.33 -2.25 0.09
C ALA A 13 -4.14 -1.52 -0.54
N TRP A 14 -2.91 -1.97 -0.25
CA TRP A 14 -1.70 -1.41 -0.86
C TRP A 14 -1.70 -1.55 -2.38
N SER A 15 -2.21 -2.66 -2.91
CA SER A 15 -2.28 -2.91 -4.36
C SER A 15 -3.17 -1.91 -5.12
N LEU A 16 -4.13 -1.27 -4.43
CA LEU A 16 -5.00 -0.24 -5.01
C LEU A 16 -4.31 1.12 -5.13
N ILE A 17 -3.16 1.31 -4.48
CA ILE A 17 -2.40 2.56 -4.50
C ILE A 17 -1.39 2.52 -5.64
N GLY A 18 -1.89 2.41 -6.86
CA GLY A 18 -1.09 2.43 -8.08
C GLY A 18 -0.75 3.85 -8.57
N PRO A 19 0.01 3.95 -9.67
CA PRO A 19 0.11 5.20 -10.43
C PRO A 19 -1.28 5.74 -10.77
N ASN A 20 -1.44 7.07 -10.75
CA ASN A 20 -2.65 7.73 -11.21
C ASN A 20 -2.88 7.36 -12.68
N ASP A 21 -4.10 6.97 -13.03
CA ASP A 21 -4.48 6.61 -14.40
C ASP A 21 -4.21 7.71 -15.45
N PHE A 22 -3.92 8.97 -15.07
CA PHE A 22 -3.95 10.12 -15.99
C PHE A 22 -2.97 11.28 -15.74
N THR A 23 -1.80 11.10 -15.14
CA THR A 23 -0.71 12.09 -15.36
C THR A 23 0.05 11.74 -16.64
N ARG A 24 -0.69 11.65 -17.76
CA ARG A 24 -0.12 11.79 -19.10
C ARG A 24 0.08 13.29 -19.35
N ASP A 25 0.83 13.95 -18.46
CA ASP A 25 1.38 15.26 -18.75
C ASP A 25 2.39 15.03 -19.87
N GLN A 26 1.93 15.34 -21.09
CA GLN A 26 2.67 15.54 -22.34
C GLN A 26 4.17 15.30 -22.23
N VAL A 27 4.60 14.04 -22.28
CA VAL A 27 6.02 13.71 -22.45
C VAL A 27 6.32 13.74 -23.94
N ALA A 28 7.28 14.58 -24.33
CA ALA A 28 7.80 14.62 -25.69
C ALA A 28 8.25 13.21 -26.13
N GLU A 29 8.06 12.91 -27.42
CA GLU A 29 8.55 11.66 -28.05
C GLU A 29 9.99 11.38 -27.63
N GLY A 30 10.22 10.19 -27.05
CA GLY A 30 11.55 9.72 -26.64
C GLY A 30 11.85 9.70 -25.14
N THR A 31 10.90 10.09 -24.27
CA THR A 31 11.08 9.97 -22.81
C THR A 31 10.09 8.96 -22.21
N THR A 32 10.58 8.01 -21.42
CA THR A 32 9.72 7.10 -20.66
C THR A 32 8.88 7.89 -19.64
N PRO A 33 7.55 7.71 -19.59
CA PRO A 33 6.72 8.41 -18.62
C PRO A 33 7.16 8.05 -17.20
N LYS A 34 7.46 9.06 -16.39
CA LYS A 34 7.69 8.86 -14.95
C LYS A 34 6.32 8.62 -14.31
N LEU A 35 6.06 7.38 -13.90
CA LEU A 35 4.85 7.02 -13.18
C LEU A 35 4.75 7.85 -11.90
N SER A 36 3.56 8.38 -11.63
CA SER A 36 3.24 9.14 -10.43
C SER A 36 1.88 8.70 -9.92
N GLY A 37 1.70 8.63 -8.61
CA GLY A 37 0.46 8.23 -7.95
C GLY A 37 0.09 9.16 -6.80
N PRO A 38 -0.83 8.75 -5.92
CA PRO A 38 -1.39 9.61 -4.87
C PRO A 38 -0.55 9.65 -3.59
N LEU A 39 0.51 8.84 -3.46
CA LEU A 39 1.34 8.85 -2.26
C LEU A 39 2.29 10.04 -2.23
N TRP A 40 2.61 10.46 -1.01
CA TRP A 40 3.62 11.46 -0.71
C TRP A 40 4.58 10.96 0.39
N TYR A 41 4.69 9.64 0.51
CA TYR A 41 5.50 8.99 1.53
C TYR A 41 6.99 9.06 1.23
N ARG A 42 7.80 9.08 2.29
CA ARG A 42 9.26 9.06 2.21
C ARG A 42 9.81 7.95 3.10
N CYS A 43 11.00 7.47 2.77
CA CYS A 43 11.73 6.54 3.63
C CYS A 43 11.93 7.15 5.03
N ALA A 44 11.68 6.37 6.07
CA ALA A 44 11.80 6.83 7.45
C ALA A 44 13.26 7.13 7.86
N ASN A 45 14.24 6.60 7.13
CA ASN A 45 15.63 7.03 7.27
C ASN A 45 15.80 8.47 6.74
N ARG A 46 16.20 9.40 7.61
CA ARG A 46 16.32 10.83 7.26
C ARG A 46 17.36 11.13 6.19
N GLU A 47 18.40 10.30 6.12
CA GLU A 47 19.50 10.40 5.13
C GLU A 47 19.13 9.76 3.78
N CYS A 48 17.95 9.15 3.68
CA CYS A 48 17.45 8.58 2.45
C CYS A 48 16.47 9.54 1.77
N ASP A 49 16.73 9.85 0.50
CA ASP A 49 15.85 10.69 -0.33
C ASP A 49 14.78 9.88 -1.08
N HIS A 50 14.67 8.58 -0.82
CA HIS A 50 13.68 7.73 -1.46
C HIS A 50 12.25 8.16 -1.08
N ARG A 51 11.42 8.33 -2.10
CA ARG A 51 10.01 8.73 -1.99
C ARG A 51 9.16 7.80 -2.82
N TRP A 52 7.96 7.51 -2.32
CA TRP A 52 6.96 6.75 -3.04
C TRP A 52 5.82 7.67 -3.43
N THR A 53 5.46 7.62 -4.70
CA THR A 53 4.23 8.20 -5.23
C THR A 53 3.14 7.14 -5.42
N PHE A 54 3.47 5.86 -5.39
CA PHE A 54 2.56 4.72 -5.41
C PHE A 54 3.21 3.54 -4.66
N ALA A 55 2.43 2.49 -4.38
CA ALA A 55 2.90 1.30 -3.70
C ALA A 55 3.90 0.53 -4.56
N ASP A 56 5.19 0.64 -4.22
CA ASP A 56 6.27 -0.01 -4.97
C ASP A 56 7.44 -0.36 -4.05
N GLN A 57 7.54 -1.63 -3.67
CA GLN A 57 8.63 -2.17 -2.85
C GLN A 57 8.80 -1.42 -1.51
N ILE A 58 7.81 -1.53 -0.63
CA ILE A 58 7.77 -0.81 0.66
C ILE A 58 7.85 -1.79 1.81
N TYR A 59 8.73 -1.55 2.79
CA TYR A 59 8.76 -2.27 4.05
C TYR A 59 8.08 -1.44 5.13
N VAL A 60 6.82 -1.74 5.44
CA VAL A 60 5.99 -0.98 6.39
C VAL A 60 6.09 -1.62 7.77
N CYS A 61 6.52 -0.86 8.78
CA CYS A 61 6.59 -1.34 10.16
C CYS A 61 5.17 -1.58 10.70
N ARG A 62 4.96 -2.71 11.37
CA ARG A 62 3.66 -3.04 11.98
C ARG A 62 3.45 -2.35 13.33
N ASP A 63 4.53 -2.03 14.02
CA ASP A 63 4.51 -1.47 15.37
C ASP A 63 4.62 0.06 15.38
N CYS A 64 5.34 0.63 14.41
CA CYS A 64 5.62 2.07 14.36
C CYS A 64 4.70 2.77 13.35
N MET A 65 3.92 3.72 13.85
CA MET A 65 3.02 4.55 13.03
C MET A 65 3.80 5.32 11.95
N GLY A 66 3.39 5.17 10.69
CA GLY A 66 3.95 5.91 9.55
C GLY A 66 5.42 5.57 9.25
N CYS A 67 5.95 4.49 9.81
CA CYS A 67 7.34 4.11 9.61
C CYS A 67 7.47 3.09 8.48
N MET A 68 8.12 3.50 7.39
CA MET A 68 8.32 2.65 6.22
C MET A 68 9.70 2.88 5.60
N PHE A 69 10.27 1.83 5.02
CA PHE A 69 11.63 1.83 4.51
C PHE A 69 11.71 1.28 3.09
N CYS A 70 12.66 1.81 2.31
CA CYS A 70 13.11 1.13 1.10
C CYS A 70 13.95 -0.08 1.49
N GLU A 71 14.16 -1.01 0.55
CA GLU A 71 14.90 -2.25 0.78
C GLU A 71 16.26 -2.05 1.46
N ASN A 72 17.04 -1.09 0.97
CA ASN A 72 18.37 -0.79 1.54
C ASN A 72 18.26 -0.33 3.00
N CYS A 73 17.38 0.62 3.29
CA CYS A 73 17.22 1.13 4.65
C CYS A 73 16.60 0.10 5.61
N HIS A 74 15.72 -0.77 5.12
CA HIS A 74 15.21 -1.89 5.90
C HIS A 74 16.33 -2.87 6.25
N THR A 75 17.21 -3.19 5.29
CA THR A 75 18.38 -4.06 5.51
C THR A 75 19.34 -3.47 6.54
N GLU A 76 19.67 -2.18 6.43
CA GLU A 76 20.52 -1.47 7.40
C GLU A 76 19.88 -1.42 8.80
N LEU A 77 18.56 -1.19 8.88
CA LEU A 77 17.82 -1.23 10.13
C LEU A 77 17.90 -2.62 10.77
N LYS A 78 17.61 -3.69 10.01
CA LYS A 78 17.67 -5.08 10.51
C LYS A 78 19.07 -5.47 10.96
N ALA A 79 20.11 -4.93 10.31
CA ALA A 79 21.49 -5.13 10.72
C ALA A 79 21.91 -4.28 11.94
N GLY A 80 21.07 -3.39 12.43
CA GLY A 80 21.38 -2.48 13.54
C GLY A 80 22.43 -1.41 13.19
N ARG A 81 22.59 -1.10 11.89
CA ARG A 81 23.58 -0.14 11.38
C ARG A 81 23.02 1.26 11.14
N MET A 82 21.71 1.45 11.30
CA MET A 82 21.08 2.76 11.18
C MET A 82 21.37 3.61 12.42
N GLU A 83 21.98 4.78 12.23
CA GLU A 83 22.30 5.73 13.30
C GLU A 83 21.04 6.24 14.01
N TRP A 84 19.98 6.51 13.23
CA TRP A 84 18.71 7.03 13.72
C TRP A 84 17.76 5.89 14.14
N ARG A 85 17.41 5.85 15.43
CA ARG A 85 16.45 4.87 15.97
C ARG A 85 14.99 5.30 15.77
N VAL A 86 14.56 5.38 14.52
CA VAL A 86 13.15 5.68 14.15
C VAL A 86 12.25 4.43 14.29
N CYS A 87 12.84 3.23 14.25
CA CYS A 87 12.18 1.93 14.39
C CYS A 87 13.12 0.93 15.09
N GLY A 88 12.58 -0.19 15.58
CA GLY A 88 13.34 -1.30 16.14
C GLY A 88 13.80 -2.30 15.08
N LYS A 89 15.06 -2.76 15.15
CA LYS A 89 15.58 -3.84 14.28
C LYS A 89 14.79 -5.16 14.42
N ASP A 90 14.21 -5.37 15.59
CA ASP A 90 13.48 -6.59 15.94
C ASP A 90 11.96 -6.47 15.63
N HIS A 91 11.49 -5.32 15.15
CA HIS A 91 10.08 -5.14 14.75
C HIS A 91 9.73 -5.95 13.50
N GLU A 92 8.46 -6.31 13.38
CA GLU A 92 7.94 -7.00 12.21
C GLU A 92 7.50 -6.00 11.14
N PHE A 93 7.63 -6.41 9.88
CA PHE A 93 7.32 -5.57 8.73
C PHE A 93 6.34 -6.28 7.81
N LEU A 94 5.46 -5.49 7.20
CA LEU A 94 4.71 -5.90 6.01
C LEU A 94 5.55 -5.53 4.80
N TYR A 95 5.86 -6.52 3.95
CA TYR A 95 6.49 -6.27 2.66
C TYR A 95 5.42 -6.04 1.60
N VAL A 96 5.34 -4.81 1.10
CA VAL A 96 4.53 -4.43 -0.06
C VAL A 96 5.36 -4.69 -1.33
N PRO A 97 4.90 -5.56 -2.24
CA PRO A 97 5.62 -5.92 -3.46
C PRO A 97 5.88 -4.73 -4.39
N LYS A 98 6.71 -4.97 -5.42
CA LYS A 98 6.87 -4.03 -6.54
C LYS A 98 5.57 -3.86 -7.30
N TRP A 99 5.35 -2.68 -7.85
CA TRP A 99 4.22 -2.45 -8.74
C TRP A 99 4.34 -3.31 -10.01
N ASP A 100 3.28 -4.05 -10.34
CA ASP A 100 3.18 -4.86 -11.54
C ASP A 100 2.01 -4.35 -12.39
N ALA A 101 2.35 -3.63 -13.47
CA ALA A 101 1.37 -3.05 -14.37
C ALA A 101 0.55 -4.11 -15.12
N GLU A 102 1.15 -5.25 -15.47
CA GLU A 102 0.44 -6.33 -16.17
C GLU A 102 -0.55 -7.03 -15.24
N ALA A 103 -0.14 -7.25 -13.98
CA ALA A 103 -1.04 -7.81 -12.97
C ALA A 103 -2.20 -6.84 -12.66
N ALA A 104 -1.92 -5.54 -12.53
CA ALA A 104 -2.95 -4.52 -12.30
C ALA A 104 -3.94 -4.45 -13.46
N GLU A 105 -3.46 -4.51 -14.71
CA GLU A 105 -4.32 -4.54 -15.90
C GLU A 105 -5.22 -5.79 -15.93
N LYS A 106 -4.68 -6.96 -15.57
CA LYS A 106 -5.44 -8.23 -15.49
C LYS A 106 -6.52 -8.22 -14.42
N ILE A 107 -6.26 -7.58 -13.26
CA ILE A 107 -7.27 -7.42 -12.20
C ILE A 107 -8.39 -6.50 -12.69
N GLY A 108 -8.03 -5.43 -13.39
CA GLY A 108 -8.97 -4.47 -13.97
C GLY A 108 -9.51 -3.46 -12.95
N LYS A 109 -10.02 -2.33 -13.47
CA LYS A 109 -10.56 -1.25 -12.64
C LYS A 109 -11.78 -1.72 -11.83
N GLY A 110 -11.91 -1.21 -10.62
CA GLY A 110 -13.01 -1.53 -9.72
C GLY A 110 -12.91 -2.90 -9.04
N HIS A 111 -11.82 -3.63 -9.27
CA HIS A 111 -11.55 -4.94 -8.68
C HIS A 111 -10.28 -4.92 -7.84
N VAL A 112 -10.19 -5.87 -6.92
CA VAL A 112 -9.03 -6.07 -6.06
C VAL A 112 -8.75 -7.57 -5.95
N LYS A 113 -7.47 -7.93 -5.92
CA LYS A 113 -7.02 -9.29 -5.62
C LYS A 113 -6.71 -9.38 -4.12
N VAL A 114 -7.35 -10.30 -3.43
CA VAL A 114 -7.12 -10.60 -2.00
C VAL A 114 -6.53 -12.00 -1.88
N GLY A 115 -5.37 -12.10 -1.24
CA GLY A 115 -4.62 -13.35 -1.14
C GLY A 115 -4.27 -13.92 -2.53
N ASP A 116 -4.18 -15.25 -2.62
CA ASP A 116 -3.67 -15.90 -3.84
C ASP A 116 -4.70 -15.96 -4.98
N GLU A 117 -6.01 -16.01 -4.71
CA GLU A 117 -6.98 -16.42 -5.74
C GLU A 117 -8.32 -15.65 -5.76
N SER A 118 -8.55 -14.67 -4.87
CA SER A 118 -9.85 -13.98 -4.82
C SER A 118 -9.79 -12.61 -5.49
N ILE A 119 -10.11 -12.54 -6.79
CA ILE A 119 -10.46 -11.28 -7.45
C ILE A 119 -11.93 -10.99 -7.19
N MET A 120 -12.24 -9.83 -6.63
CA MET A 120 -13.61 -9.39 -6.36
C MET A 120 -13.75 -7.89 -6.54
N LYS A 121 -14.99 -7.39 -6.62
CA LYS A 121 -15.25 -5.95 -6.65
C LYS A 121 -14.78 -5.31 -5.36
N ILE A 122 -14.24 -4.10 -5.45
CA ILE A 122 -13.78 -3.33 -4.29
C ILE A 122 -14.93 -3.12 -3.29
N GLU A 123 -16.15 -2.84 -3.77
CA GLU A 123 -17.34 -2.67 -2.92
C GLU A 123 -17.67 -3.94 -2.12
N ASP A 124 -17.74 -5.09 -2.80
CA ASP A 124 -18.01 -6.39 -2.16
C ASP A 124 -16.93 -6.74 -1.12
N TRP A 125 -15.68 -6.42 -1.43
CA TRP A 125 -14.54 -6.61 -0.53
C TRP A 125 -14.63 -5.71 0.71
N VAL A 126 -14.90 -4.42 0.53
CA VAL A 126 -15.07 -3.47 1.64
C VAL A 126 -16.23 -3.87 2.53
N ASP A 127 -17.36 -4.28 1.97
CA ASP A 127 -18.51 -4.75 2.75
C ASP A 127 -18.22 -6.05 3.50
N LYS A 128 -17.45 -6.96 2.89
CA LYS A 128 -16.93 -8.14 3.58
C LYS A 128 -16.07 -7.74 4.78
N LEU A 129 -15.14 -6.80 4.61
CA LEU A 129 -14.31 -6.30 5.71
C LEU A 129 -15.14 -5.66 6.82
N ARG A 130 -16.09 -4.79 6.47
CA ARG A 130 -16.97 -4.15 7.48
C ARG A 130 -17.68 -5.19 8.34
N ARG A 131 -18.22 -6.26 7.73
CA ARG A 131 -18.83 -7.38 8.46
C ARG A 131 -17.81 -8.14 9.32
N GLU A 132 -16.63 -8.46 8.79
CA GLU A 132 -15.58 -9.19 9.52
C GLU A 132 -15.05 -8.41 10.73
N TYR A 133 -14.94 -7.09 10.61
CA TYR A 133 -14.45 -6.19 11.65
C TYR A 133 -15.56 -5.61 12.56
N GLY A 134 -16.82 -5.97 12.33
CA GLY A 134 -17.95 -5.49 13.14
C GLY A 134 -18.21 -3.98 13.00
N ILE A 135 -17.88 -3.39 11.85
CA ILE A 135 -18.14 -1.99 11.53
C ILE A 135 -19.57 -1.89 10.97
N GLU A 136 -20.47 -1.28 11.73
CA GLU A 136 -21.81 -0.96 11.25
C GLU A 136 -21.71 0.05 10.10
N VAL A 137 -22.29 -0.27 8.94
CA VAL A 137 -22.50 0.69 7.87
C VAL A 137 -23.67 1.56 8.32
N PRO A 138 -23.51 2.89 8.49
CA PRO A 138 -24.66 3.76 8.69
C PRO A 138 -25.59 3.58 7.49
N GLU A 139 -26.87 3.29 7.73
CA GLU A 139 -27.87 3.40 6.68
C GLU A 139 -27.91 4.87 6.25
N ASP A 140 -27.32 5.18 5.09
CA ASP A 140 -27.57 6.46 4.44
C ASP A 140 -29.08 6.58 4.27
N GLY A 141 -29.63 7.62 4.91
CA GLY A 141 -31.04 7.78 5.18
C GLY A 141 -31.91 7.48 3.97
N ALA A 142 -32.72 6.43 4.13
CA ALA A 142 -33.99 6.34 3.45
C ALA A 142 -34.72 7.69 3.57
N GLY A 143 -35.16 8.19 2.41
CA GLY A 143 -35.86 9.45 2.17
C GLY A 143 -36.36 10.25 3.37
N SER A 144 -35.99 11.52 3.41
CA SER A 144 -36.84 12.54 3.99
C SER A 144 -37.40 13.39 2.85
N THR A 145 -38.71 13.24 2.70
CA THR A 145 -39.66 13.98 1.85
C THR A 145 -39.59 15.49 2.01
#